data_AF-A0ABD4T576-F1
#
_entry.id   AF-A0ABD4T576-F1
#
_cell.length_a   1.000
_cell.length_b   1.000
_cell.length_c   1.000
_cell.angle_alpha   90.00
_cell.angle_beta   90.00
_cell.angle_gamma   90.00
#
_symmetry.space_group_name_H-M   'P 1'
#
loop_
_entity.id
_entity.type
_entity.pdbx_description
1 polymer ?
#
loop_
_entity_poly.entity_id
_entity_poly.type
_entity_poly.pdbx_seq_one_letter_code
_entity_poly.pdbx_strand_id
1 'polypeptide(L)'
;MSKTFFSHPILNSPYDYPGKHWELDADGQPTQKIIGTRREAKFQAPIPKPKKRSKGQTDAEQQSLTFETQGLSDESQKYDLFYFINSIRAKVNAWRQIPNPSDWKVTPETVRLLQHWRHHNFQSIRPFFCQVEAVETAIWLAEVAPNGGVQDKAFLDHILSVNGEANPELLRVALKLATGAGKTTVMAMLIAWQTINAVRRPQSRRFTRGFLVVTPGITIRDRLRVLQPNDTESYYAQRELVPTSMLPDLQKAKIGITNYHAFKQRVCLQGEFTEFVQIESEFKQLNERFRQP
;
A
#
# COMPACT_ATOMS: atom_id res chain seq x y z
N MET A 1 -36.60 13.03 13.65
CA MET A 1 -35.52 13.33 12.68
C MET A 1 -35.06 12.04 12.05
N SER A 2 -35.20 11.90 10.73
CA SER A 2 -34.76 10.69 10.01
C SER A 2 -33.25 10.54 10.15
N LYS A 3 -32.80 9.37 10.59
CA LYS A 3 -31.39 9.02 10.77
C LYS A 3 -30.76 8.69 9.41
N THR A 4 -30.65 9.69 8.52
CA THR A 4 -30.25 9.55 7.11
C THR A 4 -28.88 8.88 6.95
N PHE A 5 -27.92 9.22 7.80
CA PHE A 5 -26.59 8.58 7.87
C PHE A 5 -26.68 7.06 8.05
N PHE A 6 -27.53 6.60 8.96
CA PHE A 6 -27.62 5.16 9.29
C PHE A 6 -28.29 4.37 8.17
N SER A 7 -29.17 5.02 7.39
CA SER A 7 -29.76 4.40 6.20
C SER A 7 -28.79 4.34 5.01
N HIS A 8 -27.94 5.36 4.84
CA HIS A 8 -27.05 5.49 3.68
C HIS A 8 -25.65 5.99 4.10
N PRO A 9 -24.86 5.19 4.83
CA PRO A 9 -23.57 5.64 5.35
C PRO A 9 -22.51 5.81 4.25
N ILE A 10 -22.64 5.08 3.14
CA ILE A 10 -21.70 5.10 2.01
C ILE A 10 -22.20 6.09 0.95
N LEU A 11 -21.46 7.17 0.74
CA LEU A 11 -21.82 8.24 -0.20
C LEU A 11 -21.17 8.14 -1.58
N ASN A 12 -20.07 7.40 -1.69
CA ASN A 12 -19.26 7.33 -2.90
C ASN A 12 -19.21 5.90 -3.42
N SER A 13 -19.16 5.77 -4.74
CA SER A 13 -18.79 4.52 -5.41
C SER A 13 -17.35 4.13 -5.04
N PRO A 14 -17.05 2.83 -4.85
CA PRO A 14 -15.68 2.37 -4.58
C PRO A 14 -14.76 2.52 -5.80
N TYR A 15 -15.30 2.81 -6.98
CA TYR A 15 -14.58 2.89 -8.23
C TYR A 15 -14.30 4.31 -8.71
N ASP A 16 -15.07 5.28 -8.21
CA ASP A 16 -14.99 6.67 -8.65
C ASP A 16 -14.24 7.53 -7.62
N TYR A 17 -13.83 8.73 -8.05
CA TYR A 17 -13.15 9.66 -7.16
C TYR A 17 -14.05 10.02 -5.96
N PRO A 18 -13.56 9.92 -4.70
CA PRO A 18 -14.37 10.18 -3.52
C PRO A 18 -14.60 11.69 -3.33
N GLY A 19 -15.68 12.20 -3.91
CA GLY A 19 -16.02 13.62 -3.93
C GLY A 19 -16.91 14.10 -2.78
N LYS A 20 -17.42 13.20 -1.93
CA LYS A 20 -18.34 13.55 -0.83
C LYS A 20 -17.95 12.87 0.47
N HIS A 21 -18.23 13.50 1.61
CA HIS A 21 -18.15 12.83 2.91
C HIS A 21 -19.16 13.37 3.91
N TRP A 22 -19.47 12.57 4.93
CA TRP A 22 -20.23 13.03 6.09
C TRP A 22 -19.35 13.89 6.99
N GLU A 23 -19.84 15.06 7.35
CA GLU A 23 -19.24 15.89 8.40
C GLU A 23 -19.34 15.15 9.75
N LEU A 24 -18.24 15.17 10.50
CA LEU A 24 -18.16 14.58 11.82
C LEU A 24 -17.92 15.69 12.84
N ASP A 25 -18.55 15.60 14.00
CA ASP A 25 -18.29 16.49 15.13
C ASP A 25 -16.96 16.18 15.82
N ALA A 26 -16.65 16.93 16.89
CA ALA A 26 -15.42 16.75 17.67
C ALA A 26 -15.31 15.37 18.34
N ASP A 27 -16.45 14.71 18.59
CA ASP A 27 -16.53 13.35 19.14
C ASP A 27 -16.54 12.27 18.04
N GLY A 28 -16.39 12.65 16.77
CA GLY A 28 -16.37 11.75 15.62
C GLY A 28 -17.75 11.23 15.20
N GLN A 29 -18.85 11.84 15.67
CA GLN A 29 -20.21 11.47 15.31
C GLN A 29 -20.70 12.22 14.06
N PRO A 30 -21.48 11.56 13.18
CA PRO A 30 -22.00 12.18 11.96
C PRO A 30 -23.09 13.22 12.24
N THR A 31 -22.85 14.45 11.80
CA THR A 31 -23.76 15.60 11.97
C THR A 31 -24.95 15.58 11.00
N GLN A 32 -25.09 14.52 10.18
CA GLN A 32 -26.05 14.40 9.07
C GLN A 32 -25.84 15.40 7.93
N LYS A 33 -24.74 16.17 7.95
CA LYS A 33 -24.39 17.10 6.88
C LYS A 33 -23.41 16.46 5.90
N ILE A 34 -23.68 16.61 4.62
CA ILE A 34 -22.81 16.13 3.54
C ILE A 34 -21.94 17.29 3.06
N ILE A 35 -20.63 17.07 3.02
CA ILE A 35 -19.65 18.00 2.45
C ILE A 35 -19.27 17.51 1.05
N GLY A 36 -19.32 18.41 0.07
CA GLY A 36 -19.03 18.15 -1.35
C GLY A 36 -17.54 18.14 -1.70
N THR A 37 -16.70 17.62 -0.81
CA THR A 37 -15.27 17.46 -1.05
C THR A 37 -14.78 16.11 -0.56
N ARG A 38 -13.59 15.71 -1.02
CA ARG A 38 -12.89 14.55 -0.47
C ARG A 38 -12.51 14.81 0.99
N ARG A 39 -12.76 13.84 1.86
CA ARG A 39 -12.29 13.90 3.25
C ARG A 39 -10.75 13.94 3.30
N GLU A 40 -10.22 14.95 3.97
CA GLU A 40 -8.78 15.09 4.25
C GLU A 40 -8.27 13.93 5.13
N ALA A 41 -6.97 13.62 4.99
CA ALA A 41 -6.33 12.70 5.92
C ALA A 41 -6.28 13.30 7.32
N LYS A 42 -6.97 12.67 8.28
CA LYS A 42 -6.92 12.98 9.72
C LYS A 42 -6.93 11.66 10.50
N PHE A 43 -6.05 11.51 11.50
CA PHE A 43 -6.09 10.40 12.46
C PHE A 43 -7.14 10.75 13.52
N GLN A 44 -8.35 10.21 13.39
CA GLN A 44 -9.31 10.18 14.50
C GLN A 44 -9.21 8.80 15.13
N ALA A 45 -8.89 8.73 16.41
CA ALA A 45 -9.02 7.50 17.18
C ALA A 45 -10.53 7.23 17.35
N PRO A 46 -11.10 6.18 16.75
CA PRO A 46 -12.49 5.86 16.95
C PRO A 46 -12.59 5.14 18.29
N ILE A 47 -12.62 5.88 19.40
CA ILE A 47 -12.97 5.32 20.70
C ILE A 47 -14.44 5.66 20.93
N PRO A 48 -15.37 4.70 20.77
CA PRO A 48 -16.71 4.87 21.30
C PRO A 48 -16.55 5.03 22.81
N LYS A 49 -16.84 6.22 23.34
CA LYS A 49 -16.90 6.41 24.79
C LYS A 49 -17.87 5.36 25.36
N PRO A 50 -17.47 4.52 26.33
CA PRO A 50 -18.34 3.50 26.89
C PRO A 50 -19.60 4.18 27.43
N LYS A 51 -20.78 3.69 27.00
CA LYS A 51 -22.09 4.31 27.29
C LYS A 51 -22.48 4.32 28.78
N LYS A 52 -21.70 3.67 29.65
CA LYS A 52 -21.93 3.64 31.10
C LYS A 52 -20.67 4.10 31.83
N ARG A 53 -20.64 5.38 32.23
CA ARG A 53 -19.83 5.80 33.38
C ARG A 53 -20.60 5.39 34.63
N SER A 54 -20.32 4.19 35.12
CA SER A 54 -20.64 3.83 36.51
C SER A 54 -19.86 4.77 37.43
N LYS A 55 -20.54 5.51 38.30
CA LYS A 55 -19.89 6.30 39.36
C LYS A 55 -19.22 5.32 40.32
N GLY A 56 -17.88 5.26 40.28
CA GLY A 56 -17.08 4.55 41.26
C GLY A 56 -16.38 3.31 40.70
N GLN A 57 -15.31 3.53 39.93
CA GLN A 57 -14.16 2.63 39.89
C GLN A 57 -12.98 3.41 39.31
N THR A 58 -12.04 3.72 40.19
CA THR A 58 -10.75 4.34 39.95
C THR A 58 -9.87 3.44 39.10
N ASP A 59 -9.35 4.02 38.01
CA ASP A 59 -8.04 3.78 37.38
C ASP A 59 -7.47 2.36 37.46
N ALA A 60 -8.01 1.48 36.63
CA ALA A 60 -7.20 0.46 36.00
C ALA A 60 -7.26 0.72 34.50
N GLU A 61 -6.31 1.52 34.02
CA GLU A 61 -5.95 1.57 32.60
C GLU A 61 -5.61 0.15 32.15
N GLN A 62 -6.61 -0.57 31.66
CA GLN A 62 -6.37 -1.72 30.81
C GLN A 62 -5.60 -1.18 29.60
N GLN A 63 -4.27 -1.34 29.69
CA GLN A 63 -3.34 -1.29 28.58
C GLN A 63 -3.81 -2.32 27.54
N SER A 64 -4.79 -1.92 26.73
CA SER A 64 -5.05 -2.60 25.48
C SER A 64 -3.75 -2.52 24.70
N LEU A 65 -3.32 -3.65 24.12
CA LEU A 65 -2.18 -3.73 23.22
C LEU A 65 -2.42 -2.83 22.00
N THR A 66 -2.22 -1.53 22.20
CA THR A 66 -2.18 -0.51 21.18
C THR A 66 -0.90 -0.77 20.40
N PHE A 67 -1.03 -1.44 19.25
CA PHE A 67 -0.04 -1.35 18.17
C PHE A 67 -0.06 0.05 17.52
N GLU A 68 -0.41 1.08 18.31
CA GLU A 68 -0.59 2.46 17.92
C GLU A 68 0.61 3.24 18.43
N THR A 69 1.50 3.60 17.50
CA THR A 69 2.16 4.90 17.51
C THR A 69 2.84 5.31 18.81
N GLN A 70 3.70 4.45 19.38
CA GLN A 70 4.66 4.87 20.41
C GLN A 70 5.73 5.88 19.91
N GLY A 71 5.63 6.39 18.67
CA GLY A 71 6.59 7.33 18.08
C GLY A 71 5.99 8.62 17.50
N LEU A 72 4.70 8.93 17.70
CA LEU A 72 4.11 10.23 17.35
C LEU A 72 3.68 10.95 18.63
N SER A 73 4.67 11.31 19.45
CA SER A 73 4.49 11.90 20.78
C SER A 73 4.05 13.37 20.74
N ASP A 74 4.28 14.10 19.63
CA ASP A 74 3.93 15.52 19.52
C ASP A 74 2.76 15.83 18.57
N GLU A 75 1.91 16.79 18.95
CA GLU A 75 0.83 17.30 18.10
C GLU A 75 1.35 17.97 16.81
N SER A 76 2.55 18.55 16.85
CA SER A 76 3.23 19.13 15.68
C SER A 76 3.55 18.05 14.63
N GLN A 77 4.13 16.92 15.04
CA GLN A 77 4.45 15.81 14.15
C GLN A 77 3.21 15.24 13.45
N LYS A 78 2.06 15.21 14.14
CA LYS A 78 0.78 14.80 13.55
C LYS A 78 0.30 15.81 12.51
N TYR A 79 0.41 17.11 12.80
CA TYR A 79 0.05 18.17 11.87
C TYR A 79 0.89 18.13 10.59
N ASP A 80 2.21 18.02 10.74
CA ASP A 80 3.16 17.95 9.62
C ASP A 80 2.89 16.73 8.74
N LEU A 81 2.58 15.57 9.35
CA LEU A 81 2.23 14.36 8.61
C LEU A 81 0.92 14.51 7.82
N PHE A 82 -0.10 15.18 8.37
CA PHE A 82 -1.34 15.45 7.62
C PHE A 82 -1.10 16.36 6.44
N TYR A 83 -0.36 17.45 6.65
CA TYR A 83 -0.02 18.39 5.59
C TYR A 83 0.76 17.68 4.48
N PHE A 84 1.74 16.85 4.85
CA PHE A 84 2.54 16.06 3.91
C PHE A 84 1.67 15.11 3.08
N ILE A 85 0.80 14.31 3.72
CA ILE A 85 -0.07 13.35 3.02
C ILE A 85 -1.06 14.07 2.08
N ASN A 86 -1.71 15.13 2.56
CA ASN A 86 -2.69 15.86 1.75
C ASN A 86 -2.00 16.59 0.58
N SER A 87 -0.77 17.07 0.76
CA SER A 87 0.03 17.69 -0.31
C SER A 87 0.40 16.68 -1.41
N ILE A 88 0.83 15.47 -1.04
CA ILE A 88 1.08 14.40 -2.03
C ILE A 88 -0.22 14.05 -2.77
N ARG A 89 -1.36 13.91 -2.06
CA ARG A 89 -2.65 13.65 -2.71
C ARG A 89 -3.02 14.74 -3.71
N ALA A 90 -2.79 16.01 -3.38
CA ALA A 90 -3.04 17.12 -4.30
C ALA A 90 -2.16 17.02 -5.56
N LYS A 91 -0.86 16.71 -5.41
CA LYS A 91 0.07 16.51 -6.53
C LYS A 91 -0.32 15.33 -7.42
N VAL A 92 -0.65 14.18 -6.82
CA VAL A 92 -1.11 12.99 -7.56
C VAL A 92 -2.43 13.26 -8.27
N ASN A 93 -3.37 13.98 -7.64
CA ASN A 93 -4.62 14.39 -8.27
C ASN A 93 -4.40 15.30 -9.48
N ALA A 94 -3.54 16.32 -9.35
CA ALA A 94 -3.19 17.21 -10.45
C ALA A 94 -2.52 16.44 -11.61
N TRP A 95 -1.59 15.54 -11.29
CA TRP A 95 -0.94 14.67 -12.27
C TRP A 95 -1.94 13.74 -12.99
N ARG A 96 -2.91 13.16 -12.26
CA ARG A 96 -3.96 12.31 -12.85
C ARG A 96 -4.83 13.05 -13.85
N GLN A 97 -5.04 14.36 -13.67
CA GLN A 97 -5.88 15.18 -14.54
C GLN A 97 -5.20 15.58 -15.86
N ILE A 98 -3.90 15.29 -16.04
CA ILE A 98 -3.19 15.58 -17.29
C ILE A 98 -3.79 14.71 -18.42
N PRO A 99 -4.37 15.31 -19.48
CA PRO A 99 -5.12 14.56 -20.49
C PRO A 99 -4.21 13.77 -21.42
N ASN A 100 -3.05 14.31 -21.76
CA ASN A 100 -2.12 13.69 -22.72
C ASN A 100 -1.17 12.71 -22.01
N PRO A 101 -1.16 11.42 -22.37
CA PRO A 101 -0.30 10.43 -21.73
C PRO A 101 1.20 10.69 -21.88
N SER A 102 1.63 11.37 -22.95
CA SER A 102 3.04 11.74 -23.14
C SER A 102 3.55 12.72 -22.09
N ASP A 103 2.64 13.51 -21.49
CA ASP A 103 2.97 14.53 -20.49
C ASP A 103 2.98 13.96 -19.06
N TRP A 104 2.66 12.67 -18.89
CA TRP A 104 2.66 12.02 -17.57
C TRP A 104 4.06 11.86 -16.98
N LYS A 105 5.13 12.05 -17.78
CA LYS A 105 6.53 11.90 -17.35
C LYS A 105 6.85 10.53 -16.74
N VAL A 106 6.15 9.50 -17.21
CA VAL A 106 6.40 8.10 -16.85
C VAL A 106 6.84 7.33 -18.07
N THR A 107 7.36 6.15 -17.83
CA THR A 107 7.77 5.24 -18.87
C THR A 107 6.62 4.74 -19.76
N PRO A 108 6.85 4.46 -21.07
CA PRO A 108 5.87 3.86 -21.98
C PRO A 108 5.06 2.65 -21.44
N GLU A 109 5.69 1.75 -20.70
CA GLU A 109 5.04 0.60 -20.06
C GLU A 109 4.09 1.06 -18.95
N THR A 110 4.55 1.99 -18.11
CA THR A 110 3.71 2.60 -17.09
C THR A 110 2.55 3.37 -17.71
N VAL A 111 2.73 4.06 -18.84
CA VAL A 111 1.62 4.69 -19.58
C VAL A 111 0.55 3.66 -19.94
N ARG A 112 0.95 2.53 -20.54
CA ARG A 112 0.01 1.46 -20.93
C ARG A 112 -0.70 0.84 -19.73
N LEU A 113 0.02 0.62 -18.61
CA LEU A 113 -0.58 0.11 -17.37
C LEU A 113 -1.57 1.10 -16.76
N LEU A 114 -1.23 2.39 -16.71
CA LEU A 114 -2.12 3.43 -16.20
C LEU A 114 -3.37 3.57 -17.08
N GLN A 115 -3.22 3.55 -18.41
CA GLN A 115 -4.36 3.54 -19.33
C GLN A 115 -5.26 2.33 -19.08
N HIS A 116 -4.65 1.15 -18.89
CA HIS A 116 -5.38 -0.07 -18.56
C HIS A 116 -6.18 0.08 -17.26
N TRP A 117 -5.55 0.52 -16.17
CA TRP A 117 -6.24 0.65 -14.88
C TRP A 117 -7.28 1.77 -14.83
N ARG A 118 -7.09 2.85 -15.59
CA ARG A 118 -7.99 4.02 -15.60
C ARG A 118 -9.19 3.85 -16.54
N HIS A 119 -8.99 3.19 -17.69
CA HIS A 119 -9.94 3.26 -18.81
C HIS A 119 -10.31 1.92 -19.43
N HIS A 120 -9.65 0.82 -19.07
CA HIS A 120 -9.99 -0.48 -19.62
C HIS A 120 -11.42 -0.88 -19.26
N ASN A 121 -12.11 -1.48 -20.23
CA ASN A 121 -13.42 -2.06 -20.00
C ASN A 121 -13.25 -3.48 -19.44
N PHE A 122 -13.14 -3.58 -18.12
CA PHE A 122 -12.98 -4.87 -17.42
C PHE A 122 -14.23 -5.73 -17.57
N GLN A 123 -14.04 -7.00 -17.93
CA GLN A 123 -15.11 -7.99 -17.92
C GLN A 123 -15.31 -8.56 -16.50
N SER A 124 -14.22 -8.59 -15.74
CA SER A 124 -14.15 -8.98 -14.33
C SER A 124 -14.20 -7.76 -13.40
N ILE A 125 -13.86 -7.97 -12.13
CA ILE A 125 -13.82 -6.94 -11.10
C ILE A 125 -12.73 -5.91 -11.45
N ARG A 126 -13.14 -4.71 -11.91
CA ARG A 126 -12.22 -3.59 -12.10
C ARG A 126 -11.58 -3.14 -10.78
N PRO A 127 -10.35 -2.59 -10.80
CA PRO A 127 -9.70 -2.08 -9.60
C PRO A 127 -10.53 -0.98 -8.91
N PHE A 128 -10.54 -0.98 -7.58
CA PHE A 128 -11.12 0.12 -6.81
C PHE A 128 -10.29 1.39 -6.96
N PHE A 129 -10.93 2.56 -6.84
CA PHE A 129 -10.24 3.84 -6.92
C PHE A 129 -9.07 3.91 -5.93
N CYS A 130 -9.27 3.42 -4.70
CA CYS A 130 -8.22 3.42 -3.67
C CYS A 130 -7.02 2.51 -4.01
N GLN A 131 -7.25 1.45 -4.80
CA GLN A 131 -6.17 0.57 -5.28
C GLN A 131 -5.37 1.27 -6.36
N VAL A 132 -6.07 1.87 -7.34
CA VAL A 132 -5.44 2.66 -8.41
C VAL A 132 -4.64 3.82 -7.83
N GLU A 133 -5.24 4.58 -6.92
CA GLU A 133 -4.58 5.71 -6.26
C GLU A 133 -3.33 5.30 -5.48
N ALA A 134 -3.37 4.16 -4.78
CA ALA A 134 -2.21 3.67 -4.02
C ALA A 134 -1.02 3.38 -4.97
N VAL A 135 -1.29 2.74 -6.10
CA VAL A 135 -0.27 2.41 -7.11
C VAL A 135 0.21 3.66 -7.84
N GLU A 136 -0.71 4.56 -8.21
CA GLU A 136 -0.41 5.86 -8.80
C GLU A 136 0.48 6.71 -7.90
N THR A 137 0.25 6.69 -6.59
CA THR A 137 1.08 7.40 -5.62
C THR A 137 2.51 6.84 -5.61
N ALA A 138 2.65 5.51 -5.64
CA ALA A 138 3.97 4.87 -5.72
C ALA A 138 4.69 5.18 -7.06
N ILE A 139 3.96 5.15 -8.17
CA ILE A 139 4.47 5.52 -9.50
C ILE A 139 4.92 6.99 -9.51
N TRP A 140 4.09 7.88 -8.98
CA TRP A 140 4.38 9.32 -8.95
C TRP A 140 5.67 9.58 -8.16
N LEU A 141 5.83 8.96 -6.99
CA LEU A 141 7.05 9.08 -6.18
C LEU A 141 8.29 8.52 -6.90
N ALA A 142 8.16 7.43 -7.66
CA ALA A 142 9.31 6.74 -8.27
C ALA A 142 9.72 7.27 -9.65
N GLU A 143 8.77 7.71 -10.47
CA GLU A 143 9.02 8.11 -11.86
C GLU A 143 8.86 9.61 -12.10
N VAL A 144 7.88 10.24 -11.45
CA VAL A 144 7.48 11.63 -11.72
C VAL A 144 8.23 12.62 -10.83
N ALA A 145 8.15 12.45 -9.51
CA ALA A 145 8.75 13.34 -8.52
C ALA A 145 10.27 13.57 -8.71
N PRO A 146 11.10 12.55 -9.06
CA PRO A 146 12.53 12.77 -9.30
C PRO A 146 12.82 13.70 -10.49
N ASN A 147 11.91 13.75 -11.46
CA ASN A 147 12.00 14.58 -12.66
C ASN A 147 11.11 15.83 -12.57
N GLY A 148 10.55 16.08 -11.38
CA GLY A 148 9.68 17.22 -11.09
C GLY A 148 10.44 18.48 -10.70
N GLY A 149 9.68 19.48 -10.24
CA GLY A 149 10.25 20.74 -9.73
C GLY A 149 10.89 20.57 -8.35
N VAL A 150 11.44 21.67 -7.81
CA VAL A 150 12.05 21.71 -6.46
C VAL A 150 11.08 21.17 -5.39
N GLN A 151 9.81 21.56 -5.47
CA GLN A 151 8.78 21.07 -4.54
C GLN A 151 8.55 19.56 -4.63
N ASP A 152 8.62 18.97 -5.83
CA ASP A 152 8.33 17.55 -6.00
C ASP A 152 9.49 16.70 -5.46
N LYS A 153 10.72 17.15 -5.66
CA LYS A 153 11.94 16.56 -5.10
C LYS A 153 11.98 16.67 -3.57
N ALA A 154 11.51 17.79 -3.01
CA ALA A 154 11.45 18.00 -1.56
C ALA A 154 10.62 16.91 -0.83
N PHE A 155 9.59 16.33 -1.47
CA PHE A 155 8.88 15.19 -0.88
C PHE A 155 9.78 13.95 -0.74
N LEU A 156 10.64 13.70 -1.73
CA LEU A 156 11.58 12.57 -1.70
C LEU A 156 12.66 12.80 -0.64
N ASP A 157 13.20 14.02 -0.58
CA ASP A 157 14.21 14.40 0.41
C ASP A 157 13.67 14.26 1.84
N HIS A 158 12.40 14.67 2.07
CA HIS A 158 11.74 14.47 3.35
C HIS A 158 11.58 12.97 3.70
N ILE A 159 11.13 12.14 2.75
CA ILE A 159 11.02 10.68 2.97
C ILE A 159 12.39 10.09 3.31
N LEU A 160 13.45 10.51 2.63
CA LEU A 160 14.82 10.03 2.87
C LEU A 160 15.33 10.48 4.24
N SER A 161 15.07 11.72 4.65
CA SER A 161 15.43 12.23 5.99
C SER A 161 14.79 11.39 7.09
N VAL A 162 13.46 11.20 7.04
CA VAL A 162 12.72 10.42 8.04
C VAL A 162 13.17 8.95 8.05
N ASN A 163 13.54 8.39 6.90
CA ASN A 163 14.10 7.05 6.84
C ASN A 163 15.47 6.95 7.53
N GLY A 164 16.34 7.94 7.30
CA GLY A 164 17.68 8.01 7.89
C GLY A 164 17.65 8.11 9.42
N GLU A 165 16.66 8.81 9.97
CA GLU A 165 16.46 8.93 11.42
C GLU A 165 16.00 7.61 12.07
N ALA A 166 15.21 6.80 11.36
CA ALA A 166 14.60 5.60 11.93
C ALA A 166 15.44 4.31 11.77
N ASN A 167 15.95 4.04 10.58
CA ASN A 167 16.82 2.89 10.28
C ASN A 167 17.47 3.15 8.91
N PRO A 168 18.77 3.49 8.89
CA PRO A 168 19.48 3.82 7.66
C PRO A 168 19.53 2.62 6.70
N GLU A 169 19.95 2.86 5.46
CA GLU A 169 20.22 1.86 4.41
C GLU A 169 19.00 1.26 3.68
N LEU A 170 17.80 1.27 4.27
CA LEU A 170 16.59 0.76 3.62
C LEU A 170 15.54 1.87 3.44
N LEU A 171 15.27 2.21 2.16
CA LEU A 171 14.15 3.08 1.83
C LEU A 171 12.83 2.39 2.18
N ARG A 172 12.08 2.96 3.12
CA ARG A 172 10.76 2.48 3.53
C ARG A 172 9.70 3.50 3.16
N VAL A 173 8.70 3.01 2.45
CA VAL A 173 7.47 3.74 2.13
C VAL A 173 6.30 2.85 2.51
N ALA A 174 5.33 3.42 3.22
CA ALA A 174 4.13 2.71 3.65
C ALA A 174 2.90 3.27 2.94
N LEU A 175 2.10 2.37 2.36
CA LEU A 175 0.77 2.68 1.85
C LEU A 175 -0.26 2.22 2.88
N LYS A 176 -1.05 3.16 3.43
CA LYS A 176 -2.11 2.84 4.41
C LYS A 176 -3.43 2.58 3.69
N LEU A 177 -3.91 1.33 3.77
CA LEU A 177 -5.18 0.89 3.17
C LEU A 177 -6.11 0.27 4.22
N ALA A 178 -7.41 0.49 4.06
CA ALA A 178 -8.43 -0.10 4.92
C ALA A 178 -8.51 -1.64 4.75
N THR A 179 -9.02 -2.33 5.77
CA THR A 179 -9.40 -3.75 5.65
C THR A 179 -10.52 -3.89 4.62
N GLY A 180 -10.44 -4.92 3.76
CA GLY A 180 -11.37 -5.10 2.64
C GLY A 180 -11.05 -4.28 1.39
N ALA A 181 -10.15 -3.29 1.44
CA ALA A 181 -9.80 -2.46 0.27
C ALA A 181 -9.00 -3.18 -0.83
N GLY A 182 -8.60 -4.44 -0.61
CA GLY A 182 -7.82 -5.21 -1.59
C GLY A 182 -6.32 -4.91 -1.59
N LYS A 183 -5.69 -4.92 -0.40
CA LYS A 183 -4.23 -4.75 -0.23
C LYS A 183 -3.41 -5.66 -1.16
N THR A 184 -3.79 -6.91 -1.27
CA THR A 184 -3.12 -7.90 -2.13
C THR A 184 -3.23 -7.54 -3.62
N THR A 185 -4.34 -6.91 -4.05
CA THR A 185 -4.48 -6.39 -5.42
C THR A 185 -3.47 -5.28 -5.69
N VAL A 186 -3.28 -4.36 -4.73
CA VAL A 186 -2.25 -3.31 -4.84
C VAL A 186 -0.85 -3.91 -4.93
N MET A 187 -0.56 -4.95 -4.14
CA MET A 187 0.71 -5.67 -4.24
C MET A 187 0.92 -6.26 -5.64
N ALA A 188 -0.09 -6.92 -6.20
CA ALA A 188 -0.03 -7.45 -7.56
C ALA A 188 0.21 -6.34 -8.60
N MET A 189 -0.52 -5.21 -8.51
CA MET A 189 -0.33 -4.08 -9.43
C MET A 189 1.08 -3.48 -9.34
N LEU A 190 1.65 -3.36 -8.13
CA LEU A 190 3.03 -2.91 -7.92
C LEU A 190 4.05 -3.89 -8.50
N ILE A 191 3.88 -5.19 -8.27
CA ILE A 191 4.73 -6.25 -8.84
C ILE A 191 4.68 -6.21 -10.36
N ALA A 192 3.49 -6.05 -10.94
CA ALA A 192 3.32 -5.94 -12.38
C ALA A 192 4.06 -4.73 -12.96
N TRP A 193 3.83 -3.55 -12.38
CA TRP A 193 4.50 -2.32 -12.78
C TRP A 193 6.03 -2.44 -12.72
N GLN A 194 6.56 -2.95 -11.62
CA GLN A 194 8.00 -3.12 -11.42
C GLN A 194 8.58 -4.15 -12.40
N THR A 195 7.96 -5.32 -12.51
CA THR A 195 8.47 -6.41 -13.36
C THR A 195 8.48 -6.03 -14.83
N ILE A 196 7.36 -5.52 -15.35
CA ILE A 196 7.22 -5.20 -16.78
C ILE A 196 8.24 -4.14 -17.18
N ASN A 197 8.42 -3.11 -16.34
CA ASN A 197 9.43 -2.08 -16.59
C ASN A 197 10.86 -2.62 -16.49
N ALA A 198 11.17 -3.48 -15.51
CA ALA A 198 12.49 -4.09 -15.37
C ALA A 198 12.85 -4.98 -16.58
N VAL A 199 11.88 -5.74 -17.09
CA VAL A 199 12.07 -6.63 -18.25
C VAL A 199 12.28 -5.85 -19.53
N ARG A 200 11.48 -4.79 -19.76
CA ARG A 200 11.54 -4.00 -20.99
C ARG A 200 12.62 -2.92 -20.97
N ARG A 201 13.17 -2.59 -19.79
CA ARG A 201 14.31 -1.69 -19.62
C ARG A 201 15.41 -2.31 -18.75
N PRO A 202 16.13 -3.32 -19.25
CA PRO A 202 17.16 -4.02 -18.47
C PRO A 202 18.33 -3.13 -18.03
N GLN A 203 18.57 -2.01 -18.73
CA GLN A 203 19.61 -1.03 -18.37
C GLN A 203 19.20 -0.11 -17.21
N SER A 204 17.90 -0.03 -16.88
CA SER A 204 17.41 0.82 -15.80
C SER A 204 17.56 0.13 -14.45
N ARG A 205 18.23 0.79 -13.51
CA ARG A 205 18.34 0.34 -12.11
C ARG A 205 17.13 0.74 -11.25
N ARG A 206 16.15 1.44 -11.81
CA ARG A 206 14.98 1.95 -11.07
C ARG A 206 13.95 0.86 -10.77
N PHE A 207 13.93 -0.20 -11.56
CA PHE A 207 12.90 -1.22 -11.50
C PHE A 207 13.49 -2.58 -11.13
N THR A 208 12.67 -3.42 -10.49
CA THR A 208 13.06 -4.77 -10.10
C THR A 208 12.09 -5.82 -10.64
N ARG A 209 12.62 -7.02 -10.87
CA ARG A 209 11.81 -8.24 -11.07
C ARG A 209 11.83 -9.16 -9.85
N GLY A 210 12.56 -8.80 -8.79
CA GLY A 210 12.69 -9.57 -7.56
C GLY A 210 11.89 -8.96 -6.40
N PHE A 211 11.04 -9.76 -5.77
CA PHE A 211 10.14 -9.34 -4.68
C PHE A 211 10.18 -10.32 -3.52
N LEU A 212 10.36 -9.80 -2.31
CA LEU A 212 10.23 -10.55 -1.07
C LEU A 212 8.96 -10.08 -0.34
N VAL A 213 8.03 -11.01 -0.12
CA VAL A 213 6.79 -10.79 0.60
C VAL A 213 6.88 -11.49 1.96
N VAL A 214 6.92 -10.71 3.03
CA VAL A 214 7.00 -11.21 4.41
C VAL A 214 5.61 -11.19 5.04
N THR A 215 5.22 -12.29 5.65
CA THR A 215 3.89 -12.50 6.23
C THR A 215 3.96 -12.85 7.71
N PRO A 216 2.91 -12.54 8.50
CA PRO A 216 2.90 -12.85 9.93
C PRO A 216 2.67 -14.35 10.22
N GLY A 217 2.00 -15.08 9.32
CA GLY A 217 1.58 -16.47 9.56
C GLY A 217 1.65 -17.30 8.28
N ILE A 218 1.86 -18.62 8.42
CA ILE A 218 1.88 -19.56 7.29
C ILE A 218 0.56 -19.56 6.52
N THR A 219 -0.58 -19.38 7.21
CA THR A 219 -1.90 -19.28 6.57
C THR A 219 -2.00 -18.10 5.61
N ILE A 220 -1.39 -16.96 5.94
CA ILE A 220 -1.38 -15.79 5.06
C ILE A 220 -0.37 -16.00 3.93
N ARG A 221 0.80 -16.58 4.22
CA ARG A 221 1.78 -16.97 3.19
C ARG A 221 1.13 -17.79 2.08
N ASP A 222 0.41 -18.84 2.44
CA ASP A 222 -0.16 -19.78 1.48
C ASP A 222 -1.30 -19.13 0.66
N ARG A 223 -2.07 -18.22 1.28
CA ARG A 223 -3.09 -17.40 0.58
C ARG A 223 -2.49 -16.40 -0.41
N LEU A 224 -1.26 -15.93 -0.18
CA LEU A 224 -0.59 -14.98 -1.07
C LEU A 224 0.02 -15.65 -2.32
N ARG A 225 -0.14 -16.96 -2.51
CA ARG A 225 0.26 -17.66 -3.76
C ARG A 225 -0.36 -17.03 -5.01
N VAL A 226 -1.52 -16.39 -4.88
CA VAL A 226 -2.20 -15.62 -5.95
C VAL A 226 -1.35 -14.48 -6.53
N LEU A 227 -0.26 -14.08 -5.86
CA LEU A 227 0.72 -13.12 -6.36
C LEU A 227 1.73 -13.75 -7.33
N GLN A 228 1.82 -15.08 -7.43
CA GLN A 228 2.71 -15.78 -8.35
C GLN A 228 2.11 -15.75 -9.77
N PRO A 229 2.81 -15.20 -10.78
CA PRO A 229 2.29 -15.11 -12.14
C PRO A 229 2.02 -16.47 -12.82
N ASN A 230 2.72 -17.51 -12.39
CA ASN A 230 2.56 -18.89 -12.87
C ASN A 230 1.40 -19.65 -12.19
N ASP A 231 0.80 -19.09 -11.15
CA ASP A 231 -0.32 -19.73 -10.45
C ASP A 231 -1.59 -19.63 -11.30
N THR A 232 -2.36 -20.71 -11.38
CA THR A 232 -3.62 -20.78 -12.15
C THR A 232 -4.67 -19.81 -11.60
N GLU A 233 -4.60 -19.49 -10.31
CA GLU A 233 -5.46 -18.56 -9.61
C GLU A 233 -4.82 -17.17 -9.42
N SER A 234 -3.82 -16.84 -10.25
CA SER A 234 -3.12 -15.58 -10.12
C SER A 234 -4.04 -14.38 -10.33
N TYR A 235 -3.87 -13.34 -9.50
CA TYR A 235 -4.68 -12.13 -9.56
C TYR A 235 -4.50 -11.37 -10.89
N TYR A 236 -3.38 -11.55 -11.57
CA TYR A 236 -3.10 -10.88 -12.83
C TYR A 236 -4.06 -11.33 -13.93
N ALA A 237 -4.29 -12.64 -14.03
CA ALA A 237 -5.21 -13.22 -14.99
C ALA A 237 -6.68 -13.05 -14.54
N GLN A 238 -7.01 -13.46 -13.31
CA GLN A 238 -8.40 -13.47 -12.82
C GLN A 238 -9.06 -12.08 -12.75
N ARG A 239 -8.26 -11.04 -12.51
CA ARG A 239 -8.75 -9.65 -12.38
C ARG A 239 -8.31 -8.76 -13.53
N GLU A 240 -7.77 -9.34 -14.60
CA GLU A 240 -7.31 -8.62 -15.79
C GLU A 240 -6.39 -7.43 -15.43
N LEU A 241 -5.49 -7.56 -14.44
CA LEU A 241 -4.71 -6.42 -13.94
C LEU A 241 -3.65 -5.92 -14.93
N VAL A 242 -3.31 -6.72 -15.93
CA VAL A 242 -2.24 -6.45 -16.87
C VAL A 242 -2.76 -6.70 -18.29
N PRO A 243 -2.46 -5.83 -19.28
CA PRO A 243 -2.79 -6.09 -20.67
C PRO A 243 -2.26 -7.46 -21.12
N THR A 244 -3.03 -8.21 -21.90
CA THR A 244 -2.66 -9.56 -22.34
C THR A 244 -1.29 -9.62 -23.03
N SER A 245 -0.94 -8.59 -23.81
CA SER A 245 0.37 -8.44 -24.46
C SER A 245 1.57 -8.29 -23.52
N MET A 246 1.35 -8.00 -22.23
CA MET A 246 2.39 -7.82 -21.21
C MET A 246 2.45 -8.97 -20.20
N LEU A 247 1.50 -9.91 -20.23
CA LEU A 247 1.50 -11.08 -19.36
C LEU A 247 2.78 -11.94 -19.50
N PRO A 248 3.36 -12.14 -20.70
CA PRO A 248 4.62 -12.88 -20.83
C PRO A 248 5.80 -12.23 -20.11
N ASP A 249 5.84 -10.88 -20.04
CA ASP A 249 6.89 -10.16 -19.32
C ASP A 249 6.77 -10.38 -17.81
N LEU A 250 5.54 -10.44 -17.32
CA LEU A 250 5.25 -10.68 -15.91
C LEU A 250 5.75 -12.05 -15.42
N GLN A 251 5.77 -13.07 -16.29
CA GLN A 251 6.27 -14.40 -15.93
C GLN A 251 7.76 -14.43 -15.54
N LYS A 252 8.50 -13.35 -15.83
CA LYS A 252 9.90 -13.19 -15.40
C LYS A 252 10.03 -12.65 -13.98
N ALA A 253 8.93 -12.40 -13.27
CA ALA A 253 8.95 -12.01 -11.86
C ALA A 253 9.48 -13.16 -10.99
N LYS A 254 10.27 -12.79 -9.99
CA LYS A 254 10.83 -13.67 -8.97
C LYS A 254 10.24 -13.26 -7.63
N ILE A 255 9.27 -14.03 -7.13
CA ILE A 255 8.54 -13.70 -5.92
C ILE A 255 8.81 -14.76 -4.86
N GLY A 256 9.44 -14.34 -3.78
CA GLY A 256 9.63 -15.13 -2.58
C GLY A 256 8.60 -14.72 -1.52
N ILE A 257 7.78 -15.66 -1.06
CA ILE A 257 6.79 -15.40 0.01
C ILE A 257 7.19 -16.22 1.23
N THR A 258 7.46 -15.56 2.34
CA THR A 258 7.93 -16.21 3.57
C THR A 258 7.27 -15.61 4.82
N ASN A 259 7.46 -16.26 5.95
CA ASN A 259 6.98 -15.81 7.25
C ASN A 259 8.07 -14.99 7.98
N TYR A 260 7.70 -13.97 8.75
CA TYR A 260 8.63 -13.16 9.53
C TYR A 260 9.50 -13.97 10.53
N HIS A 261 8.98 -15.09 11.05
CA HIS A 261 9.71 -16.03 11.90
C HIS A 261 10.99 -16.54 11.25
N ALA A 262 11.05 -16.58 9.92
CA ALA A 262 12.24 -16.97 9.18
C ALA A 262 13.42 -16.01 9.45
N PHE A 263 13.16 -14.73 9.73
CA PHE A 263 14.18 -13.71 9.99
C PHE A 263 14.56 -13.54 11.46
N LYS A 264 13.97 -14.32 12.38
CA LYS A 264 14.34 -14.23 13.80
C LYS A 264 15.77 -14.69 14.00
N GLN A 265 16.58 -13.85 14.67
CA GLN A 265 17.95 -14.20 15.03
C GLN A 265 17.94 -15.47 15.89
N ARG A 266 18.73 -16.46 15.49
CA ARG A 266 18.84 -17.74 16.21
C ARG A 266 20.11 -17.71 17.05
N VAL A 267 19.95 -17.96 18.34
CA VAL A 267 21.08 -18.29 19.21
C VAL A 267 21.32 -19.78 19.03
N CYS A 268 22.47 -20.16 18.49
CA CYS A 268 22.87 -21.55 18.42
C CYS A 268 23.27 -21.99 19.84
N LEU A 269 22.36 -22.65 20.57
CA LEU A 269 22.75 -23.38 21.76
C LEU A 269 23.49 -24.64 21.29
N GLN A 270 24.74 -24.80 21.74
CA GLN A 270 25.54 -25.99 21.45
C GLN A 270 24.77 -27.24 21.89
N GLY A 271 24.35 -28.10 20.94
CA GLY A 271 24.15 -29.52 21.24
C GLY A 271 22.86 -30.22 20.82
N GLU A 272 21.78 -29.56 20.36
CA GLU A 272 20.55 -30.28 20.00
C GLU A 272 20.04 -29.94 18.60
N PHE A 273 20.34 -30.83 17.65
CA PHE A 273 19.82 -30.82 16.29
C PHE A 273 18.51 -31.60 16.23
N THR A 274 17.35 -30.93 16.34
CA THR A 274 16.06 -31.62 16.04
C THR A 274 14.96 -30.79 15.39
N GLU A 275 15.07 -29.47 15.21
CA GLU A 275 14.05 -28.67 14.46
C GLU A 275 14.60 -27.78 13.33
N PHE A 276 15.90 -27.89 13.01
CA PHE A 276 16.62 -26.79 12.34
C PHE A 276 16.77 -26.88 10.82
N VAL A 277 16.36 -27.97 10.15
CA VAL A 277 16.70 -28.21 8.73
C VAL A 277 15.74 -27.54 7.73
N GLN A 278 14.51 -27.21 8.15
CA GLN A 278 13.47 -26.81 7.19
C GLN A 278 13.54 -25.33 6.74
N ILE A 279 14.21 -24.46 7.48
CA ILE A 279 14.21 -23.01 7.21
C ILE A 279 15.49 -22.53 6.51
N GLU A 280 16.63 -23.20 6.73
CA GLU A 280 17.86 -22.90 5.99
C GLU A 280 17.71 -23.29 4.50
N SER A 281 16.92 -24.33 4.21
CA SER A 281 16.54 -24.71 2.86
C SER A 281 15.61 -23.69 2.20
N GLU A 282 14.64 -23.11 2.92
CA GLU A 282 13.79 -22.01 2.39
C GLU A 282 14.62 -20.77 2.03
N PHE A 283 15.57 -20.36 2.88
CA PHE A 283 16.47 -19.23 2.56
C PHE A 283 17.42 -19.53 1.42
N LYS A 284 18.00 -20.74 1.35
CA LYS A 284 18.84 -21.15 0.21
C LYS A 284 18.04 -21.18 -1.08
N GLN A 285 16.83 -21.75 -1.08
CA GLN A 285 15.93 -21.74 -2.23
C GLN A 285 15.51 -20.32 -2.62
N LEU A 286 15.24 -19.43 -1.66
CA LEU A 286 14.90 -18.04 -1.93
C LEU A 286 16.09 -17.29 -2.56
N ASN A 287 17.29 -17.48 -2.00
CA ASN A 287 18.52 -16.86 -2.48
C ASN A 287 18.95 -17.42 -3.86
N GLU A 288 18.77 -18.72 -4.10
CA GLU A 288 18.94 -19.35 -5.41
C GLU A 288 17.95 -18.81 -6.44
N ARG A 289 16.66 -18.66 -6.08
CA ARG A 289 15.64 -18.05 -6.94
C ARG A 289 16.05 -16.65 -7.37
N PHE A 290 16.66 -15.85 -6.49
CA PHE A 290 17.14 -14.50 -6.84
C PHE A 290 18.48 -14.49 -7.59
N ARG A 291 19.36 -15.48 -7.39
CA ARG A 291 20.70 -15.55 -8.03
C ARG A 291 20.72 -16.09 -9.45
N GLN A 292 19.76 -16.90 -9.87
CA GLN A 292 19.72 -17.33 -11.27
C GLN A 292 19.49 -16.11 -12.20
N PRO A 293 20.14 -15.99 -13.36
CA PRO A 293 19.98 -14.82 -14.24
C PRO A 293 18.57 -14.67 -14.84
#